data_AF-R9GRK8-F1
#
_entry.id   AF-R9GRK8-F1
#
_cell.length_a   1.000
_cell.length_b   1.000
_cell.length_c   1.000
_cell.angle_alpha   90.00
_cell.angle_beta   90.00
_cell.angle_gamma   90.00
#
_symmetry.space_group_name_H-M   'P 1'
#
loop_
_entity.id
_entity.type
_entity.pdbx_description
1 polymer ?
#
loop_
_entity_poly.entity_id
_entity_poly.type
_entity_poly.pdbx_seq_one_letter_code
_entity_poly.pdbx_strand_id
1 'polypeptide(L)' 'MGRRNHLFSVTHDTAQNAAMVYSLFATCKKHGVDPQNWIADVLYKINDSEYDGKYSDLMPHRWKNTQI' A
#
# COMPACT_ATOMS: atom_id res chain seq x y z
N MET A 1 -5.13 -23.84 24.63
CA MET A 1 -5.37 -23.96 23.17
C MET A 1 -6.48 -22.98 22.81
N GLY A 2 -6.27 -21.79 22.23
CA GLY A 2 -5.20 -21.36 21.34
C GLY A 2 -5.75 -21.16 19.93
N ARG A 3 -6.62 -20.15 19.70
CA ARG A 3 -6.74 -19.38 18.44
C ARG A 3 -7.80 -18.30 18.55
N ARG A 4 -7.38 -17.09 18.92
CA ARG A 4 -8.15 -15.86 18.66
C ARG A 4 -7.94 -15.48 17.20
N ASN A 5 -8.75 -16.04 16.30
CA ASN A 5 -8.73 -15.65 14.88
C ASN A 5 -9.89 -14.69 14.60
N HIS A 6 -9.76 -13.44 15.07
CA HIS A 6 -10.67 -12.32 14.77
C HIS A 6 -10.05 -11.39 13.72
N LEU A 7 -9.52 -11.96 12.65
CA LEU A 7 -8.68 -11.31 11.64
C LEU A 7 -8.85 -12.20 10.39
N PHE A 8 -9.62 -11.95 9.34
CA PHE A 8 -10.06 -10.72 8.70
C PHE A 8 -11.17 -11.08 7.70
N SER A 9 -12.40 -10.62 7.93
CA SER A 9 -13.41 -10.29 6.90
C SER A 9 -14.72 -10.06 7.64
N VAL A 10 -15.06 -8.80 7.91
CA VAL A 10 -16.41 -8.45 8.37
C VAL A 10 -17.35 -8.32 7.16
N THR A 11 -16.82 -8.13 5.95
CA THR A 11 -17.52 -8.15 4.66
C THR A 11 -16.56 -8.55 3.54
N HIS A 12 -17.05 -9.17 2.46
CA HIS A 12 -16.23 -9.61 1.31
C HIS A 12 -15.34 -8.48 0.75
N ASP A 13 -15.86 -7.26 0.77
CA ASP A 13 -15.19 -6.03 0.33
C ASP A 13 -13.91 -5.72 1.13
N THR A 14 -13.96 -5.83 2.46
CA THR A 14 -12.78 -5.64 3.32
C THR A 14 -11.69 -6.69 3.11
N ALA A 15 -12.07 -7.92 2.77
CA ALA A 15 -11.11 -8.99 2.47
C ALA A 15 -10.41 -8.76 1.12
N GLN A 16 -11.15 -8.29 0.11
CA GLN A 16 -10.57 -7.92 -1.18
C GLN A 16 -9.59 -6.75 -1.03
N ASN A 17 -9.96 -5.71 -0.29
CA ASN A 17 -9.07 -4.57 -0.07
C ASN A 17 -7.79 -4.99 0.67
N ALA A 18 -7.91 -5.82 1.71
CA ALA A 18 -6.73 -6.37 2.39
C ALA A 18 -5.84 -7.16 1.42
N ALA A 19 -6.42 -8.04 0.59
CA ALA A 19 -5.68 -8.81 -0.40
C ALA A 19 -4.96 -7.94 -1.44
N MET A 20 -5.58 -6.83 -1.86
CA MET A 20 -4.93 -5.84 -2.74
C MET A 20 -3.72 -5.21 -2.07
N VAL A 21 -3.84 -4.72 -0.83
CA VAL A 21 -2.72 -4.13 -0.07
C VAL A 21 -1.59 -5.14 0.14
N TYR A 22 -1.91 -6.39 0.50
CA TYR A 22 -0.91 -7.46 0.62
C TYR A 22 -0.16 -7.73 -0.69
N SER A 23 -0.87 -7.71 -1.83
CA SER A 23 -0.26 -7.88 -3.15
C SER A 23 0.69 -6.74 -3.51
N LEU A 24 0.35 -5.51 -3.11
CA LEU A 24 1.21 -4.34 -3.29
C LEU A 24 2.48 -4.45 -2.44
N PHE A 25 2.37 -4.83 -1.18
CA PHE A 25 3.54 -5.06 -0.31
C PHE A 25 4.45 -6.18 -0.81
N ALA A 26 3.88 -7.27 -1.34
CA ALA A 26 4.66 -8.31 -1.99
C ALA A 26 5.44 -7.78 -3.20
N THR A 27 4.84 -6.84 -3.95
CA THR A 27 5.50 -6.15 -5.06
C THR A 27 6.62 -5.23 -4.57
N CYS A 28 6.42 -4.47 -3.48
CA CYS A 28 7.48 -3.67 -2.85
C CYS A 28 8.70 -4.54 -2.52
N LYS A 29 8.47 -5.69 -1.88
CA LYS A 29 9.53 -6.66 -1.53
C LYS A 29 10.26 -7.18 -2.77
N LYS A 30 9.54 -7.47 -3.85
CA LYS A 30 10.13 -7.93 -5.12
C LYS A 30 11.04 -6.88 -5.76
N HIS A 31 10.70 -5.59 -5.62
CA HIS A 31 11.46 -4.47 -6.17
C HIS A 31 12.49 -3.88 -5.20
N GLY A 32 12.66 -4.45 -4.00
CA GLY A 32 13.60 -3.94 -2.99
C GLY A 32 13.18 -2.58 -2.41
N VAL A 33 11.91 -2.23 -2.52
CA VAL A 33 11.34 -0.99 -2.00
C VAL A 33 10.84 -1.22 -0.58
N ASP A 34 11.14 -0.28 0.32
CA ASP A 34 10.64 -0.32 1.69
C ASP A 34 9.12 -0.08 1.72
N PRO A 35 8.31 -1.07 2.16
CA PRO A 35 6.87 -0.98 2.10
C PRO A 35 6.28 0.07 3.06
N GLN A 36 6.96 0.38 4.17
CA GLN A 36 6.52 1.40 5.12
C GLN A 36 6.68 2.81 4.54
N ASN A 37 7.86 3.12 4.02
CA ASN A 37 8.12 4.43 3.40
C ASN A 37 7.24 4.63 2.16
N TRP A 38 7.08 3.58 1.36
CA TRP A 38 6.21 3.62 0.20
C TRP A 38 4.76 3.95 0.57
N ILE A 39 4.16 3.22 1.51
CA ILE A 39 2.75 3.44 1.83
C ILE A 39 2.52 4.79 2.53
N ALA A 40 3.46 5.26 3.34
CA ALA A 40 3.38 6.58 3.96
C ALA A 40 3.35 7.70 2.90
N ASP A 41 4.26 7.64 1.93
CA ASP A 41 4.34 8.61 0.82
C ASP A 41 3.10 8.53 -0.09
N VAL A 42 2.61 7.32 -0.38
CA VAL A 42 1.39 7.13 -1.17
C VAL A 42 0.17 7.68 -0.46
N LEU A 43 0.00 7.42 0.84
CA LEU A 43 -1.11 7.96 1.61
C LEU A 43 -1.04 9.49 1.72
N TYR A 44 0.16 10.06 1.86
CA TYR A 44 0.36 11.49 1.86
C TYR A 44 -0.07 12.11 0.53
N LYS A 45 0.40 11.57 -0.60
CA LYS A 45 0.07 12.06 -1.95
C LYS A 45 -1.39 11.85 -2.36
N ILE A 46 -2.05 10.82 -1.84
CA ILE A 46 -3.50 10.60 -2.05
C ILE A 46 -4.33 11.59 -1.22
N ASN A 47 -3.84 12.00 -0.05
CA ASN A 47 -4.52 12.98 0.80
C ASN A 47 -4.28 14.42 0.33
N ASP A 48 -3.16 14.66 -0.37
CA ASP A 48 -2.82 15.94 -0.96
C ASP A 48 -3.73 16.27 -2.16
N SER A 49 -4.53 17.31 -2.01
CA SER A 49 -5.44 17.81 -3.05
C SER A 49 -4.73 18.54 -4.19
N GLU A 50 -3.48 18.96 -3.99
CA GLU A 50 -2.66 19.64 -4.99
C GLU A 50 -1.73 18.68 -5.75
N TYR A 51 -1.82 17.37 -5.48
CA TYR A 51 -1.01 16.37 -6.15
C TYR A 51 -1.37 16.25 -7.65
N ASP A 52 -0.58 16.91 -8.50
CA ASP A 52 -0.67 16.87 -9.98
C ASP A 52 0.01 15.62 -10.60
N GLY A 53 0.62 14.78 -9.76
CA GLY A 53 1.34 13.59 -10.21
C GLY A 53 0.41 12.46 -10.67
N LYS A 54 0.92 11.55 -11.50
CA LYS A 54 0.15 10.37 -11.93
C LYS A 54 0.14 9.32 -10.84
N TYR A 55 -1.03 8.77 -10.52
CA TYR A 55 -1.17 7.62 -9.61
C TYR A 55 -0.36 6.40 -10.06
N SER A 56 -0.12 6.23 -11.37
CA SER A 56 0.72 5.15 -11.89
C SER A 56 2.18 5.24 -11.43
N ASP A 57 2.68 6.44 -11.13
CA ASP A 57 4.04 6.64 -10.62
C ASP A 57 4.16 6.32 -9.12
N LEU A 58 3.02 6.22 -8.41
CA LEU A 58 2.95 5.77 -7.03
C LEU A 58 3.07 4.25 -6.89
N MET A 59 3.07 3.48 -7.98
CA MET A 59 3.26 2.04 -7.88
C MET A 59 4.70 1.72 -7.41
N PRO A 60 4.89 0.66 -6.64
CA PRO A 60 6.19 0.35 -6.01
C PRO A 60 7.34 0.14 -7.01
N HIS A 61 7.06 -0.28 -8.24
CA HIS A 61 8.08 -0.39 -9.30
C HIS A 61 8.53 0.94 -9.93
N ARG A 62 7.74 2.01 -9.79
CA ARG A 62 7.98 3.35 -10.38
C ARG A 62 8.16 4.42 -9.33
N TRP A 63 7.95 4.06 -8.06
CA TRP A 63 8.10 4.95 -6.93
C TRP A 63 9.53 5.47 -6.87
N LYS A 64 9.67 6.76 -7.21
CA LYS A 64 10.88 7.51 -6.95
C LYS A 64 10.70 8.10 -5.57
N ASN A 65 11.59 7.73 -4.65
CA ASN A 65 11.67 8.36 -3.35
C ASN A 65 12.08 9.83 -3.59
N THR A 66 11.09 10.69 -3.81
CA THR A 66 11.27 12.13 -3.78
C THR A 66 11.44 12.45 -2.31
N GLN A 67 12.69 12.37 -1.84
CA GLN A 67 13.09 12.96 -0.58
C GLN A 67 12.69 14.43 -0.67
N ILE A 68 11.70 14.81 0.15
CA ILE A 68 11.23 16.18 0.31
C ILE A 68 12.27 16.92 1.15
#